data_AF-A0A4V3A9Y6-F1
#
_entry.id   AF-A0A4V3A9Y6-F1
#
_cell.length_a   1.000
_cell.length_b   1.000
_cell.length_c   1.000
_cell.angle_alpha   90.00
_cell.angle_beta   90.00
_cell.angle_gamma   90.00
#
_symmetry.space_group_name_H-M   'P 1'
#
loop_
_entity.id
_entity.type
_entity.pdbx_description
1 polymer ?
#
loop_
_entity_poly.entity_id
_entity_poly.type
_entity_poly.pdbx_seq_one_letter_code
_entity_poly.pdbx_strand_id
1 'polypeptide(L)'
;MTLIEHIRAESARLAGLCTACGGCVRACPMTPYAAGVGAADPAAVAFGMRDLLRDGPGTPAALAWVAACTRSGICTPACPEQIDAAFMLRLAQWRAKGALGEAPRIPVKEDTQFSPKVKAFARLTLTEQEQAEWL
;
A
#
# COMPACT_ATOMS: atom_id res chain seq x y z
N MET A 1 23.95 -0.28 7.25
CA MET A 1 22.48 -0.31 7.30
C MET A 1 21.94 -1.10 6.11
N THR A 2 21.10 -2.10 6.35
CA THR A 2 20.40 -2.90 5.33
C THR A 2 19.21 -2.15 4.72
N LEU A 3 18.62 -2.68 3.64
CA LEU A 3 17.40 -2.11 3.05
C LEU A 3 16.22 -2.13 4.03
N ILE A 4 16.05 -3.23 4.78
CA ILE A 4 14.99 -3.35 5.80
C ILE A 4 15.16 -2.28 6.88
N GLU A 5 16.40 -2.05 7.35
CA GLU A 5 16.69 -1.01 8.33
C GLU A 5 16.36 0.40 7.80
N HIS A 6 16.69 0.70 6.54
CA HIS A 6 16.31 1.98 5.91
C HIS A 6 14.80 2.14 5.81
N ILE A 7 14.08 1.11 5.36
CA ILE A 7 12.62 1.12 5.27
C ILE A 7 12.01 1.36 6.65
N ARG A 8 12.51 0.70 7.69
CA ARG A 8 12.01 0.86 9.04
C ARG A 8 12.24 2.27 9.59
N ALA A 9 13.48 2.76 9.47
CA ALA A 9 13.84 4.11 9.91
C ALA A 9 12.99 5.18 9.22
N GLU A 10 12.84 5.10 7.90
CA GLU A 10 12.06 6.08 7.14
C GLU A 10 10.57 6.00 7.46
N SER A 11 10.03 4.80 7.67
CA SER A 11 8.63 4.63 8.08
C SER A 11 8.36 5.25 9.45
N ALA A 12 9.26 5.03 10.42
CA ALA A 12 9.15 5.63 11.74
C ALA A 12 9.23 7.17 11.67
N ARG A 13 10.14 7.71 10.84
CA ARG A 13 10.27 9.16 10.60
C ARG A 13 8.98 9.76 10.04
N LEU A 14 8.45 9.19 8.96
CA LEU A 14 7.20 9.66 8.32
C LEU A 14 5.99 9.51 9.27
N ALA A 15 5.91 8.41 10.01
CA ALA A 15 4.87 8.22 11.02
C ALA A 15 4.98 9.22 12.18
N GLY A 16 6.20 9.67 12.51
CA GLY A 16 6.45 10.77 13.44
C GLY A 16 5.76 12.07 13.02
N LEU A 17 5.87 12.42 11.73
CA LEU A 17 5.32 13.65 11.15
C LEU A 17 3.81 13.60 10.93
N CYS A 18 3.26 12.42 10.65
CA CYS A 18 1.84 12.25 10.39
C CYS A 18 0.98 12.54 11.64
N THR A 19 -0.03 13.40 11.52
CA THR A 19 -0.98 13.73 12.60
C THR A 19 -2.14 12.74 12.72
N ALA A 20 -2.27 11.82 11.75
CA ALA A 20 -3.45 10.96 11.56
C ALA A 20 -4.75 11.74 11.28
N CYS A 21 -4.68 12.94 10.67
CA CYS A 21 -5.85 13.76 10.38
C CYS A 21 -6.87 13.14 9.40
N GLY A 22 -6.49 12.10 8.65
CA GLY A 22 -7.38 11.42 7.71
C GLY A 22 -7.57 12.09 6.35
N GLY A 23 -6.84 13.17 6.03
CA GLY A 23 -6.96 13.88 4.74
C GLY A 23 -6.71 12.96 3.54
N CYS A 24 -5.68 12.12 3.63
CA CYS A 24 -5.34 11.11 2.63
C CYS A 24 -6.44 10.06 2.43
N VAL A 25 -7.15 9.67 3.49
CA VAL A 25 -8.24 8.68 3.45
C VAL A 25 -9.48 9.28 2.82
N ARG A 26 -9.84 10.52 3.18
CA ARG A 26 -10.98 11.25 2.60
C ARG A 26 -10.82 11.45 1.09
N ALA A 27 -9.61 11.75 0.63
CA ALA A 27 -9.33 11.97 -0.78
C ALA A 27 -9.18 10.68 -1.60
N CYS A 28 -9.10 9.51 -0.96
CA CYS A 28 -8.80 8.26 -1.65
C CYS A 28 -10.02 7.72 -2.41
N PRO A 29 -9.93 7.49 -3.74
CA PRO A 29 -11.04 6.94 -4.51
C PRO A 29 -11.33 5.47 -4.18
N MET A 30 -10.40 4.78 -3.49
CA MET A 30 -10.56 3.38 -3.12
C MET A 30 -11.32 3.18 -1.80
N THR A 31 -11.56 4.25 -1.04
CA THR A 31 -12.26 4.19 0.25
C THR A 31 -13.63 3.49 0.17
N PRO A 32 -14.50 3.74 -0.83
CA PRO A 32 -15.79 3.06 -0.95
C PRO A 32 -15.69 1.55 -1.23
N TYR A 33 -14.58 1.10 -1.80
CA TYR A 33 -14.36 -0.30 -2.21
C TYR A 33 -13.59 -1.11 -1.16
N ALA A 34 -13.08 -0.45 -0.12
CA ALA A 34 -12.38 -1.10 0.98
C ALA A 34 -13.38 -1.43 2.11
N ALA A 35 -13.48 -2.72 2.45
CA ALA A 35 -14.45 -3.21 3.42
C ALA A 35 -14.37 -2.45 4.76
N GLY A 36 -15.50 -1.87 5.17
CA GLY A 36 -15.65 -1.11 6.42
C GLY A 36 -15.01 0.29 6.43
N VAL A 37 -14.26 0.69 5.40
CA VAL A 37 -13.55 1.97 5.38
C VAL A 37 -14.49 3.14 5.05
N GLY A 38 -15.44 2.96 4.13
CA GLY A 38 -16.40 4.00 3.75
C GLY A 38 -17.30 4.49 4.88
N ALA A 39 -17.49 3.70 5.93
CA ALA A 39 -18.27 4.07 7.13
C ALA A 39 -17.40 4.41 8.35
N ALA A 40 -16.08 4.22 8.26
CA ALA A 40 -15.15 4.49 9.35
C ALA A 40 -14.78 5.98 9.39
N ASP A 41 -14.40 6.46 10.58
CA ASP A 41 -13.75 7.77 10.71
C ASP A 41 -12.42 7.76 9.93
N PRO A 42 -12.23 8.65 8.94
CA PRO A 42 -10.98 8.75 8.19
C PRO A 42 -9.74 8.96 9.07
N ALA A 43 -9.88 9.65 10.22
CA ALA A 43 -8.78 9.83 11.15
C ALA A 43 -8.39 8.51 11.83
N ALA A 44 -9.36 7.67 12.21
CA ALA A 44 -9.10 6.34 12.76
C ALA A 44 -8.44 5.39 11.74
N VAL A 45 -8.81 5.49 10.47
CA VAL A 45 -8.16 4.72 9.38
C VAL A 45 -6.70 5.18 9.19
N ALA A 46 -6.47 6.50 9.14
CA ALA A 46 -5.12 7.05 9.02
C ALA A 46 -4.25 6.74 10.25
N PHE A 47 -4.84 6.72 11.44
CA PHE A 47 -4.19 6.29 12.67
C PHE A 47 -3.71 4.83 12.55
N GLY A 48 -4.55 3.92 12.07
CA GLY A 48 -4.15 2.54 11.86
C GLY A 48 -3.03 2.37 10.84
N MET A 49 -3.01 3.16 9.75
CA MET A 49 -1.87 3.17 8.82
C MET A 49 -0.59 3.68 9.48
N ARG A 50 -0.70 4.75 10.28
CA ARG A 50 0.42 5.31 11.04
C ARG A 50 0.97 4.31 12.05
N ASP A 51 0.10 3.55 12.71
CA ASP A 51 0.47 2.47 13.63
C ASP A 51 1.23 1.35 12.91
N LEU A 52 0.78 0.92 11.73
CA LEU A 52 1.50 -0.05 10.90
C LEU A 52 2.93 0.40 10.60
N LEU A 53 3.14 1.68 10.28
CA LEU A 53 4.47 2.24 9.98
C LEU A 53 5.41 2.28 11.19
N ARG A 54 4.85 2.17 12.41
CA ARG A 54 5.57 2.05 13.69
C ARG A 54 5.67 0.62 14.18
N ASP A 55 5.50 -0.34 13.27
CA ASP A 55 5.53 -1.79 13.51
C ASP A 55 4.38 -2.30 14.41
N GLY A 56 3.38 -1.46 14.68
CA GLY A 56 2.13 -1.85 15.30
C GLY A 56 1.26 -2.73 14.38
N PRO A 57 0.18 -3.33 14.92
CA PRO A 57 -0.69 -4.23 14.17
C PRO A 57 -1.54 -3.51 13.12
N GLY A 58 -1.80 -2.21 13.28
CA GLY A 58 -2.82 -1.49 12.52
C GLY A 58 -4.25 -1.85 12.93
N THR A 59 -5.23 -1.13 12.38
CA THR A 59 -6.66 -1.44 12.57
C THR A 59 -7.21 -2.24 11.39
N PRO A 60 -8.31 -3.00 11.56
CA PRO A 60 -8.93 -3.72 10.44
C PRO A 60 -9.29 -2.81 9.26
N ALA A 61 -9.83 -1.62 9.51
CA ALA A 61 -10.15 -0.64 8.47
C ALA A 61 -8.89 -0.11 7.77
N ALA A 62 -7.80 0.12 8.51
CA ALA A 62 -6.53 0.50 7.89
C ALA A 62 -5.94 -0.61 7.03
N LEU A 63 -5.99 -1.87 7.47
CA LEU A 63 -5.54 -3.02 6.69
C LEU A 63 -6.37 -3.19 5.41
N ALA A 64 -7.70 -3.04 5.50
CA ALA A 64 -8.58 -3.05 4.33
C ALA A 64 -8.23 -1.92 3.35
N TRP A 65 -8.00 -0.71 3.84
CA TRP A 65 -7.62 0.43 3.01
C TRP A 65 -6.25 0.26 2.34
N VAL A 66 -5.24 -0.20 3.09
CA VAL A 66 -3.90 -0.51 2.58
C VAL A 66 -3.92 -1.62 1.53
N ALA A 67 -4.77 -2.63 1.71
CA ALA A 67 -4.96 -3.72 0.76
C ALA A 67 -5.63 -3.24 -0.54
N ALA A 68 -6.57 -2.30 -0.45
CA ALA A 68 -7.31 -1.76 -1.58
C ALA A 68 -6.52 -0.74 -2.44
N CYS A 69 -5.32 -0.35 -2.03
CA CYS A 69 -4.53 0.67 -2.73
C CYS A 69 -4.20 0.29 -4.18
N THR A 70 -4.68 1.12 -5.12
CA THR A 70 -4.41 1.03 -6.56
C THR A 70 -3.33 1.99 -7.05
N ARG A 71 -2.69 2.73 -6.13
CA ARG A 71 -1.63 3.72 -6.41
C ARG A 71 -2.09 4.93 -7.23
N SER A 72 -3.28 5.46 -6.94
CA SER A 72 -3.80 6.66 -7.60
C SER A 72 -3.02 7.94 -7.31
N GLY A 73 -2.31 8.02 -6.17
CA GLY A 73 -1.50 9.18 -5.80
C GLY A 73 -2.28 10.40 -5.25
N ILE A 74 -3.62 10.39 -5.31
CA ILE A 74 -4.49 11.51 -4.91
C ILE A 74 -4.34 11.87 -3.41
N CYS A 75 -3.90 10.92 -2.58
CA CYS A 75 -3.68 11.14 -1.16
C CYS A 75 -2.53 12.10 -0.84
N THR A 76 -1.50 12.20 -1.70
CA THR A 76 -0.32 13.06 -1.46
C THR A 76 -0.67 14.55 -1.46
N PRO A 77 -1.32 15.12 -2.51
CA PRO A 77 -1.72 16.52 -2.49
C PRO A 77 -2.78 16.85 -1.43
N ALA A 78 -3.48 15.84 -0.90
CA ALA A 78 -4.49 16.02 0.15
C ALA A 78 -3.92 16.04 1.59
N CYS A 79 -2.62 15.82 1.77
CA CYS A 79 -1.98 15.79 3.10
C CYS A 79 -1.63 17.23 3.55
N PRO A 80 -2.26 17.76 4.61
CA PRO A 80 -1.97 19.13 5.07
C PRO A 80 -0.54 19.30 5.63
N GLU A 81 0.09 18.21 6.07
CA GLU A 81 1.46 18.14 6.56
C GLU A 81 2.50 18.02 5.43
N GLN A 82 2.05 18.03 4.16
CA GLN A 82 2.91 17.94 2.97
C GLN A 82 3.80 16.68 2.95
N ILE A 83 3.29 15.59 3.54
CA ILE A 83 3.95 14.28 3.52
C ILE A 83 3.51 13.54 2.27
N ASP A 84 4.44 12.79 1.64
CA ASP A 84 4.10 11.87 0.57
C ASP A 84 3.29 10.67 1.11
N ALA A 85 1.98 10.86 1.23
CA ALA A 85 1.05 9.86 1.73
C ALA A 85 0.98 8.62 0.83
N ALA A 86 1.20 8.76 -0.49
CA ALA A 86 1.26 7.62 -1.39
C ALA A 86 2.49 6.74 -1.10
N PHE A 87 3.64 7.37 -0.83
CA PHE A 87 4.83 6.65 -0.38
C PHE A 87 4.63 6.01 0.99
N MET A 88 4.05 6.72 1.97
CA MET A 88 3.69 6.11 3.26
C MET A 88 2.81 4.88 3.09
N LEU A 89 1.79 4.94 2.24
CA LEU A 89 0.89 3.83 1.96
C LEU A 89 1.62 2.64 1.32
N ARG A 90 2.65 2.90 0.50
CA ARG A 90 3.52 1.85 -0.04
C ARG A 90 4.30 1.14 1.06
N LEU A 91 4.92 1.89 1.97
CA LEU A 91 5.68 1.32 3.09
C LEU A 91 4.77 0.52 4.03
N ALA A 92 3.56 1.01 4.30
CA ALA A 92 2.54 0.31 5.08
C ALA A 92 2.11 -0.98 4.37
N GLN A 93 1.94 -0.96 3.04
CA GLN A 93 1.58 -2.15 2.27
C GLN A 93 2.66 -3.23 2.30
N TRP A 94 3.95 -2.86 2.23
CA TRP A 94 5.03 -3.84 2.36
C TRP A 94 5.04 -4.53 3.73
N ARG A 95 4.85 -3.77 4.81
CA ARG A 95 4.70 -4.34 6.16
C ARG A 95 3.49 -5.24 6.30
N ALA A 96 2.34 -4.78 5.83
CA ALA A 96 1.11 -5.56 5.89
C ALA A 96 1.23 -6.88 5.11
N LYS A 97 2.07 -6.93 4.05
CA LYS A 97 2.37 -8.15 3.28
C LYS A 97 3.48 -9.02 3.90
N GLY A 98 4.08 -8.61 5.02
CA GLY A 98 5.19 -9.33 5.64
C GLY A 98 6.53 -9.21 4.91
N ALA A 99 6.69 -8.22 4.03
CA ALA A 99 7.88 -8.09 3.18
C ALA A 99 9.18 -7.76 3.94
N LEU A 100 9.09 -7.40 5.23
CA LEU A 100 10.24 -7.10 6.09
C LEU A 100 10.54 -8.22 7.11
N GLY A 101 9.91 -9.39 6.93
CA GLY A 101 10.13 -10.59 7.76
C GLY A 101 9.02 -10.86 8.78
N GLU A 102 7.99 -10.01 8.87
CA GLU A 102 6.81 -10.25 9.70
C GLU A 102 5.79 -11.18 9.02
N ALA A 103 4.89 -11.77 9.79
CA ALA A 103 3.77 -12.51 9.22
C ALA A 103 2.82 -11.58 8.44
N PRO A 104 2.31 -12.00 7.27
CA PRO A 104 1.38 -11.19 6.49
C PRO A 104 0.06 -10.98 7.25
N ARG A 105 -0.44 -9.75 7.20
CA ARG A 105 -1.70 -9.29 7.81
C ARG A 105 -2.77 -8.97 6.77
N ILE A 106 -2.38 -8.86 5.51
CA ILE A 106 -3.29 -8.78 4.36
C ILE A 106 -2.96 -9.90 3.37
N PRO A 107 -3.92 -10.30 2.51
CA PRO A 107 -3.68 -11.31 1.50
C PRO A 107 -2.48 -10.96 0.62
N VAL A 108 -1.55 -11.90 0.50
CA VAL A 108 -0.43 -11.86 -0.44
C VAL A 108 -0.77 -12.80 -1.59
N LYS A 109 -0.44 -12.42 -2.83
CA LYS A 109 -0.60 -13.34 -3.96
C LYS A 109 0.24 -14.59 -3.70
N GLU A 110 -0.40 -15.75 -3.75
CA GLU A 110 0.24 -17.05 -3.52
C GLU A 110 1.42 -17.28 -4.48
N ASP A 111 1.27 -16.85 -5.74
CA ASP A 111 2.30 -16.96 -6.76
C ASP A 111 2.99 -15.60 -7.02
N THR A 112 4.16 -15.41 -6.41
CA THR A 112 5.02 -14.24 -6.66
C THR A 112 5.53 -14.17 -8.09
N GLN A 113 5.50 -15.29 -8.83
CA GLN A 113 5.91 -15.41 -10.23
C GLN A 113 4.73 -15.30 -11.20
N PHE A 114 3.51 -14.98 -10.74
CA PHE A 114 2.33 -14.90 -11.59
C PHE A 114 2.55 -13.99 -12.81
N SER A 115 3.02 -12.76 -12.59
CA SER A 115 3.29 -11.81 -13.69
C SER A 115 4.38 -12.28 -14.65
N PRO A 116 5.56 -12.75 -14.18
CA PRO A 116 6.55 -13.42 -15.05
C PRO A 116 5.97 -14.59 -15.86
N LYS A 117 5.15 -15.46 -15.24
CA LYS A 117 4.52 -16.60 -15.93
C LYS A 117 3.53 -16.15 -17.01
N VAL A 118 2.73 -15.11 -16.75
CA VAL A 118 1.85 -14.52 -17.77
C VAL A 118 2.66 -13.98 -18.94
N LYS A 119 3.77 -13.28 -18.68
CA LYS A 119 4.67 -12.79 -19.75
C LYS A 119 5.32 -13.94 -20.53
N ALA A 120 5.73 -15.01 -19.85
CA ALA A 120 6.29 -16.19 -20.50
C ALA A 120 5.24 -16.86 -21.39
N PHE A 121 4.02 -17.05 -20.89
CA PHE A 121 2.91 -17.61 -21.67
C PHE A 121 2.61 -16.77 -22.90
N ALA A 122 2.49 -15.44 -22.76
CA ALA A 122 2.24 -14.54 -23.88
C ALA A 122 3.33 -14.62 -24.96
N ARG A 123 4.61 -14.72 -24.57
CA ARG A 123 5.72 -14.88 -25.53
C ARG A 123 5.71 -16.22 -26.27
N LEU A 124 5.08 -17.25 -25.70
CA LEU A 124 4.98 -18.58 -26.31
C LEU A 124 3.77 -18.72 -27.23
N THR A 125 2.75 -17.87 -27.07
CA THR A 125 1.46 -18.03 -27.77
C THR A 125 1.11 -16.90 -28.73
N LEU A 126 1.65 -15.70 -28.54
CA LEU A 126 1.44 -14.57 -29.44
C LEU A 126 2.39 -14.62 -30.64
N THR A 127 1.91 -14.15 -31.79
CA THR A 127 2.75 -13.92 -32.98
C THR A 127 3.79 -12.82 -32.72
N GLU A 128 4.86 -12.75 -33.53
CA GLU A 128 5.87 -11.70 -33.40
C GLU A 128 5.27 -10.28 -33.48
N GLN A 129 4.25 -10.09 -34.33
CA GLN A 129 3.54 -8.83 -34.46
C GLN A 129 2.76 -8.48 -33.18
N GLU A 130 1.98 -9.42 -32.63
CA GLU A 130 1.22 -9.21 -31.39
C GLU A 130 2.14 -9.00 -30.19
N GLN A 131 3.29 -9.68 -30.15
CA GLN A 131 4.29 -9.44 -29.11
C GLN A 131 4.85 -8.02 -29.19
N ALA A 132 5.11 -7.48 -30.38
CA ALA A 132 5.57 -6.10 -30.54
C ALA A 132 4.52 -5.05 -30.15
N GLU A 133 3.23 -5.40 -30.27
CA GLU A 133 2.12 -4.49 -29.95
C GLU A 133 1.73 -4.53 -28.46
N TRP A 134 1.75 -5.71 -27.82
CA TRP A 134 1.10 -5.93 -26.52
C TRP A 134 2.03 -6.27 -25.34
N LEU A 135 3.33 -6.54 -25.56
CA LEU A 135 4.30 -6.88 -24.50
C LEU A 135 5.31 -5.76 -24.21
#